data_AF-A0A3B3VW15-F1
#
_entry.id   AF-A0A3B3VW15-F1
#
_cell.length_a   1.000
_cell.length_b   1.000
_cell.length_c   1.000
_cell.angle_alpha   90.00
_cell.angle_beta   90.00
_cell.angle_gamma   90.00
#
_symmetry.space_group_name_H-M   'P 1'
#
loop_
_entity.id
_entity.type
_entity.pdbx_description
1 polymer ?
#
loop_
_entity_poly.entity_id
_entity_poly.type
_entity_poly.pdbx_seq_one_letter_code
_entity_poly.pdbx_strand_id
1 'polypeptide(L)'
;GRKRNRHLHLKEWLVAQIESGKYEGLCWEDEGKTMFRIPWKHAAKKDYKQTEDAALFKAWAVYKGKYKEGRDRADPTMWKTRLRCALNKSTDFQEVPERNQLDITEPYKVYRIEQDLSHHDSSRSLQLKTLPNYSKHFVHPSEQQNAANFRMEVRLLYQGQTVTKVITESLDGCFILQGHVPLGNEQIYGPCSAQQLSFPSPGSAALPDCLAEAMNRLLCHLERGVLLWVAPDGVFIKRFCQGRVYWSGPLAQHADRPNKLEREKTCKLMDVPSFLNALQNSLQGKGPTPSHEIELCFGEEYPDPNVPKTRKLIMAHVLPLFAVELLQRFSLGQTEEKHQNLTSNAKGKKID
;
A
#
# COMPACT_ATOMS: atom_id res chain seq x y z
N GLY A 1 -38.98 4.57 -13.44
CA GLY A 1 -37.52 4.49 -13.69
C GLY A 1 -36.77 5.35 -12.69
N ARG A 2 -35.85 4.76 -11.90
CA ARG A 2 -34.90 5.50 -11.06
C ARG A 2 -33.51 5.28 -11.64
N LYS A 3 -32.92 6.33 -12.23
CA LYS A 3 -31.50 6.32 -12.66
C LYS A 3 -30.65 6.05 -11.41
N ARG A 4 -29.91 4.94 -11.39
CA ARG A 4 -28.87 4.68 -10.38
C ARG A 4 -27.84 5.79 -10.51
N ASN A 5 -27.75 6.67 -9.52
CA ASN A 5 -26.73 7.71 -9.48
C ASN A 5 -25.40 7.01 -9.19
N ARG A 6 -24.55 6.82 -10.21
CA ARG A 6 -23.18 6.34 -10.00
C ARG A 6 -22.43 7.45 -9.28
N HIS A 7 -22.05 7.22 -8.03
CA HIS A 7 -21.10 8.11 -7.36
C HIS A 7 -19.75 7.98 -8.08
N LEU A 8 -19.34 9.06 -8.77
CA LEU A 8 -17.97 9.27 -9.26
C LEU A 8 -16.94 8.96 -8.16
N HIS A 9 -15.82 8.37 -8.58
CA HIS A 9 -14.65 8.15 -7.75
C HIS A 9 -14.00 9.50 -7.35
N LEU A 10 -13.15 9.53 -6.32
CA LEU A 10 -12.58 10.79 -5.81
C LEU A 10 -11.86 11.58 -6.92
N LYS A 11 -11.11 10.89 -7.78
CA LYS A 11 -10.42 11.44 -8.95
C LYS A 11 -11.36 12.23 -9.85
N GLU A 12 -12.37 11.56 -10.38
CA GLU A 12 -13.36 12.12 -11.31
C GLU A 12 -14.14 13.28 -10.67
N TRP A 13 -14.53 13.13 -9.41
CA TRP A 13 -15.24 14.18 -8.69
C TRP A 13 -14.39 15.44 -8.54
N LEU A 14 -13.13 15.29 -8.15
CA LEU A 14 -12.22 16.40 -7.90
C LEU A 14 -11.83 17.09 -9.21
N VAL A 15 -11.58 16.33 -10.28
CA VAL A 15 -11.38 16.86 -11.64
C VAL A 15 -12.59 17.70 -12.05
N ALA A 16 -13.82 17.19 -11.89
CA ALA A 16 -15.02 17.96 -12.19
C ALA A 16 -15.15 19.23 -11.33
N GLN A 17 -14.69 19.22 -10.07
CA GLN A 17 -14.68 20.43 -9.23
C GLN A 17 -13.65 21.45 -9.71
N ILE A 18 -12.46 21.01 -10.13
CA ILE A 18 -11.43 21.89 -10.70
C ILE A 18 -11.94 22.53 -11.99
N GLU A 19 -12.51 21.72 -12.89
CA GLU A 19 -13.03 22.19 -14.18
C GLU A 19 -14.27 23.08 -14.04
N SER A 20 -15.02 22.95 -12.94
CA SER A 20 -16.16 23.83 -12.68
C SER A 20 -15.78 25.29 -12.41
N GLY A 21 -14.53 25.56 -12.01
CA GLY A 21 -14.06 26.90 -11.61
C GLY A 21 -14.79 27.50 -10.41
N LYS A 22 -15.59 26.70 -9.67
CA LYS A 22 -16.49 27.19 -8.62
C LYS A 22 -15.78 27.57 -7.32
N TYR A 23 -14.61 26.97 -7.05
CA TYR A 23 -13.89 27.15 -5.79
C TYR A 23 -12.63 27.97 -6.03
N GLU A 24 -12.56 29.15 -5.42
CA GLU A 24 -11.42 30.05 -5.57
C GLU A 24 -10.12 29.37 -5.16
N GLY A 25 -9.08 29.50 -5.98
CA GLY A 25 -7.77 28.89 -5.76
C GLY A 25 -7.67 27.38 -6.00
N LEU A 26 -8.76 26.69 -6.34
CA LEU A 26 -8.72 25.32 -6.86
C LEU A 26 -8.52 25.35 -8.38
N CYS A 27 -7.31 25.07 -8.85
CA CYS A 27 -7.00 25.09 -10.29
C CYS A 27 -5.90 24.11 -10.68
N TRP A 28 -5.78 23.86 -11.98
CA TRP A 28 -4.62 23.18 -12.57
C TRP A 28 -3.36 24.04 -12.45
N GLU A 29 -2.22 23.40 -12.24
CA GLU A 29 -0.89 24.02 -12.16
C GLU A 29 -0.10 23.87 -13.47
N ASP A 30 -0.55 22.99 -14.36
CA ASP A 30 0.06 22.72 -15.66
C ASP A 30 -1.00 22.56 -16.75
N GLU A 31 -0.63 22.88 -17.99
CA GLU A 31 -1.50 22.72 -19.17
C GLU A 31 -1.88 21.26 -19.43
N GLY A 32 -1.00 20.32 -19.05
CA GLY A 32 -1.22 18.88 -19.15
C GLY A 32 -2.28 18.33 -18.20
N LYS A 33 -2.85 19.16 -17.30
CA LYS A 33 -3.82 18.76 -16.27
C LYS A 33 -3.35 17.55 -15.46
N THR A 34 -2.07 17.53 -15.12
CA THR A 34 -1.45 16.45 -14.33
C THR A 34 -1.22 16.85 -12.89
N MET A 35 -1.24 18.14 -12.57
CA MET A 35 -1.04 18.70 -11.25
C MET A 35 -2.07 19.80 -11.00
N PHE A 36 -2.61 19.83 -9.79
CA PHE A 36 -3.57 20.84 -9.37
C PHE A 36 -3.26 21.26 -7.94
N ARG A 37 -3.74 22.44 -7.56
CA ARG A 37 -3.62 22.93 -6.18
C ARG A 37 -4.97 23.01 -5.49
N ILE A 38 -4.95 22.82 -4.18
CA ILE A 38 -6.11 22.96 -3.30
C ILE A 38 -5.82 24.07 -2.27
N PRO A 39 -6.70 25.07 -2.12
CA PRO A 39 -6.62 26.04 -1.03
C PRO A 39 -6.60 25.36 0.34
N TRP A 40 -5.68 25.80 1.21
CA TRP A 40 -5.41 25.12 2.48
C TRP A 40 -5.40 26.05 3.70
N LYS A 41 -6.17 27.15 3.67
CA LYS A 41 -6.24 28.12 4.78
C LYS A 41 -6.62 27.45 6.12
N HIS A 42 -5.97 27.89 7.20
CA HIS A 42 -6.19 27.37 8.56
C HIS A 42 -7.33 28.13 9.22
N ALA A 43 -8.25 27.42 9.87
CA ALA A 43 -9.42 28.00 10.53
C ALA A 43 -9.09 28.94 11.72
N ALA A 44 -7.80 29.04 12.09
CA ALA A 44 -7.32 29.91 13.16
C ALA A 44 -6.83 31.28 12.62
N LYS A 45 -6.74 31.45 11.30
CA LYS A 45 -6.39 32.76 10.71
C LYS A 45 -7.56 33.73 10.89
N LYS A 46 -7.26 34.99 11.19
CA LYS A 46 -8.28 36.04 11.47
C LYS A 46 -9.18 36.34 10.27
N ASP A 47 -8.67 36.14 9.07
CA ASP A 47 -9.35 36.35 7.79
C ASP A 47 -10.03 35.08 7.24
N TYR A 48 -10.11 34.01 8.04
CA TYR A 48 -10.77 32.76 7.63
C TYR A 48 -12.28 32.96 7.47
N LYS A 49 -12.78 32.71 6.26
CA LYS A 49 -14.20 32.76 5.91
C LYS A 49 -14.71 31.35 5.65
N GLN A 50 -15.44 30.82 6.62
CA GLN A 50 -15.99 29.46 6.54
C GLN A 50 -16.76 29.16 5.23
N THR A 51 -17.52 30.11 4.70
CA THR A 51 -18.31 29.91 3.48
C THR A 51 -17.45 29.73 2.23
N GLU A 52 -16.29 30.40 2.18
CA GLU A 52 -15.37 30.40 1.04
C GLU A 52 -14.27 29.35 1.25
N ASP A 53 -13.52 29.45 2.35
CA ASP A 53 -12.36 28.59 2.66
C ASP A 53 -12.74 27.13 2.97
N ALA A 54 -13.99 26.88 3.40
CA ALA A 54 -14.49 25.53 3.63
C ALA A 54 -15.28 24.97 2.45
N ALA A 55 -15.50 25.74 1.37
CA ALA A 55 -16.48 25.42 0.33
C ALA A 55 -16.22 24.06 -0.35
N LEU A 56 -14.97 23.82 -0.78
CA LEU A 56 -14.59 22.54 -1.41
C LEU A 56 -14.75 21.36 -0.45
N PHE A 57 -14.30 21.55 0.79
CA PHE A 57 -14.37 20.52 1.83
C PHE A 57 -15.83 20.19 2.19
N LYS A 58 -16.68 21.21 2.29
CA LYS A 58 -18.13 21.10 2.49
C LYS A 58 -18.76 20.36 1.31
N ALA A 59 -18.41 20.73 0.08
CA ALA A 59 -18.93 20.09 -1.13
C ALA A 59 -18.60 18.60 -1.17
N TRP A 60 -17.37 18.22 -0.79
CA TRP A 60 -16.99 16.80 -0.64
C TRP A 60 -17.83 16.09 0.42
N ALA A 61 -18.05 16.74 1.58
CA ALA A 61 -18.87 16.18 2.64
C ALA A 61 -20.34 16.00 2.22
N VAL A 62 -20.92 16.95 1.47
CA VAL A 62 -22.26 16.84 0.88
C VAL A 62 -22.30 15.72 -0.16
N TYR A 63 -21.33 15.68 -1.06
CA TYR A 63 -21.25 14.69 -2.15
C TYR A 63 -21.18 13.25 -1.64
N LYS A 64 -20.43 13.02 -0.55
CA LYS A 64 -20.37 11.72 0.13
C LYS A 64 -21.56 11.46 1.06
N GLY A 65 -22.52 12.38 1.15
CA GLY A 65 -23.70 12.27 2.01
C GLY A 65 -23.37 12.32 3.50
N LYS A 66 -22.26 12.94 3.88
CA LYS A 66 -21.76 13.06 5.27
C LYS A 66 -22.05 14.40 5.93
N TYR A 67 -22.72 15.28 5.20
CA TYR A 67 -23.25 16.53 5.68
C TYR A 67 -24.52 16.85 4.89
N LYS A 68 -25.62 17.17 5.58
CA LYS A 68 -26.87 17.63 5.00
C LYS A 68 -27.09 19.08 5.41
N GLU A 69 -27.06 19.96 4.42
CA GLU A 69 -27.27 21.39 4.62
C GLU A 69 -28.66 21.65 5.22
N GLY A 70 -28.73 22.55 6.21
CA GLY A 70 -29.95 22.86 6.96
C GLY A 70 -30.38 21.83 8.01
N ARG A 71 -29.75 20.64 8.06
CA ARG A 71 -30.02 19.60 9.08
C ARG A 71 -28.87 19.40 10.05
N ASP A 72 -27.65 19.27 9.52
CA ASP A 72 -26.48 18.97 10.33
C ASP A 72 -25.76 20.27 10.75
N ARG A 73 -25.16 20.27 11.94
CA ARG A 73 -24.30 21.39 12.38
C ARG A 73 -23.04 21.45 11.52
N ALA A 74 -22.67 22.66 11.08
CA ALA A 74 -21.48 22.85 10.26
C ALA A 74 -20.20 22.58 11.06
N ASP A 75 -19.28 21.80 10.48
CA ASP A 75 -17.96 21.49 11.06
C ASP A 75 -16.89 21.50 9.96
N PRO A 76 -16.30 22.69 9.67
CA PRO A 76 -15.26 22.85 8.66
C PRO A 76 -14.00 22.02 8.92
N THR A 77 -13.64 21.82 10.19
CA THR A 77 -12.48 21.01 10.60
C THR A 77 -12.70 19.55 10.23
N MET A 78 -13.90 19.03 10.47
CA MET A 78 -14.27 17.66 10.08
C MET A 78 -14.33 17.51 8.56
N TRP A 79 -14.89 18.48 7.83
CA TRP A 79 -14.94 18.45 6.37
C TRP A 79 -13.54 18.43 5.75
N LYS A 80 -12.64 19.31 6.21
CA LYS A 80 -11.24 19.36 5.75
C LYS A 80 -10.51 18.06 6.06
N THR A 81 -10.72 17.50 7.24
CA THR A 81 -10.16 16.20 7.63
C THR A 81 -10.62 15.08 6.69
N ARG A 82 -11.90 15.05 6.31
CA ARG A 82 -12.43 14.03 5.39
C ARG A 82 -11.81 14.08 4.00
N LEU A 83 -11.71 15.26 3.40
CA LEU A 83 -11.08 15.37 2.07
C LEU A 83 -9.59 15.04 2.13
N ARG A 84 -8.88 15.53 3.16
CA ARG A 84 -7.47 15.18 3.41
C ARG A 84 -7.27 13.67 3.50
N CYS A 85 -8.08 12.98 4.30
CA CYS A 85 -7.98 11.52 4.44
C CYS A 85 -8.30 10.80 3.13
N ALA A 86 -9.23 11.32 2.32
CA ALA A 86 -9.57 10.75 1.03
C ALA A 86 -8.40 10.88 0.03
N LEU A 87 -7.79 12.07 -0.06
CA LEU A 87 -6.58 12.32 -0.87
C LEU A 87 -5.44 11.40 -0.42
N ASN A 88 -5.16 11.34 0.89
CA ASN A 88 -4.06 10.53 1.43
C ASN A 88 -4.25 9.01 1.30
N LYS A 89 -5.47 8.53 1.04
CA LYS A 89 -5.77 7.10 0.86
C LYS A 89 -5.84 6.71 -0.62
N SER A 90 -6.07 7.67 -1.51
CA SER A 90 -6.20 7.41 -2.94
C SER A 90 -4.83 7.15 -3.56
N THR A 91 -4.77 6.16 -4.46
CA THR A 91 -3.62 5.88 -5.32
C THR A 91 -3.55 6.81 -6.53
N ASP A 92 -4.62 7.57 -6.80
CA ASP A 92 -4.70 8.49 -7.92
C ASP A 92 -3.96 9.80 -7.67
N PHE A 93 -3.56 10.08 -6.43
CA PHE A 93 -3.01 11.36 -6.02
C PHE A 93 -1.72 11.22 -5.22
N GLN A 94 -0.73 12.01 -5.59
CA GLN A 94 0.50 12.20 -4.82
C GLN A 94 0.63 13.68 -4.43
N GLU A 95 0.73 13.99 -3.13
CA GLU A 95 1.07 15.36 -2.68
C GLU A 95 2.50 15.70 -3.14
N VAL A 96 2.73 16.94 -3.57
CA VAL A 96 4.03 17.47 -4.02
C VAL A 96 4.49 18.56 -3.04
N PRO A 97 5.09 18.20 -1.89
CA PRO A 97 5.36 19.14 -0.80
C PRO A 97 6.25 20.32 -1.19
N GLU A 98 7.16 20.10 -2.14
CA GLU A 98 8.11 21.10 -2.62
C GLU A 98 7.43 22.25 -3.37
N ARG A 99 6.17 22.05 -3.79
CA ARG A 99 5.35 23.06 -4.49
C ARG A 99 4.25 23.66 -3.60
N ASN A 100 4.10 23.19 -2.37
CA ASN A 100 3.14 23.76 -1.43
C ASN A 100 3.56 25.19 -1.07
N GLN A 101 2.58 26.09 -0.95
CA GLN A 101 2.80 27.45 -0.45
C GLN A 101 1.90 27.65 0.76
N LEU A 102 2.44 27.46 1.97
CA LEU A 102 1.66 27.52 3.21
C LEU A 102 1.80 28.84 3.97
N ASP A 103 2.86 29.61 3.68
CA ASP A 103 3.21 30.84 4.40
C ASP A 103 2.72 32.13 3.72
N ILE A 104 1.99 32.00 2.60
CA ILE A 104 1.40 33.12 1.86
C ILE A 104 -0.02 33.47 2.37
N THR A 105 -0.56 34.59 1.88
CA THR A 105 -1.91 35.08 2.22
C THR A 105 -2.98 34.03 1.93
N GLU A 106 -2.95 33.47 0.71
CA GLU A 106 -3.84 32.41 0.23
C GLU A 106 -3.08 31.08 0.11
N PRO A 107 -2.91 30.34 1.21
CA PRO A 107 -2.07 29.16 1.22
C PRO A 107 -2.72 28.01 0.45
N TYR A 108 -1.91 27.18 -0.20
CA TYR A 108 -2.36 26.04 -0.97
C TYR A 108 -1.40 24.86 -0.90
N LYS A 109 -1.94 23.68 -1.22
CA LYS A 109 -1.19 22.43 -1.39
C LYS A 109 -1.30 21.92 -2.82
N VAL A 110 -0.22 21.37 -3.37
CA VAL A 110 -0.16 20.85 -4.72
C VAL A 110 -0.23 19.32 -4.71
N TYR A 111 -1.04 18.77 -5.60
CA TYR A 111 -1.21 17.34 -5.80
C TYR A 111 -1.00 17.02 -7.28
N ARG A 112 -0.29 15.92 -7.53
CA ARG A 112 -0.15 15.29 -8.85
C ARG A 112 -1.17 14.18 -8.99
N ILE A 113 -1.76 14.07 -10.17
CA ILE A 113 -2.58 12.94 -10.57
C ILE A 113 -1.64 11.87 -11.14
N GLU A 114 -1.68 10.69 -10.55
CA GLU A 114 -1.04 9.51 -11.13
C GLU A 114 -1.84 9.12 -12.38
N GLN A 115 -1.20 9.21 -13.55
CA GLN A 115 -1.79 8.78 -14.81
C GLN A 115 -1.87 7.25 -14.78
N ASP A 116 -3.06 6.70 -15.05
CA ASP A 116 -3.09 5.34 -15.58
C ASP A 116 -2.33 5.39 -16.89
N LEU A 117 -1.31 4.53 -17.05
CA LEU A 117 -0.63 4.28 -18.33
C LEU A 117 -1.58 3.62 -19.37
N SER A 118 -2.89 3.85 -19.31
CA SER A 118 -3.90 3.16 -20.10
C SER A 118 -4.30 3.87 -21.40
N HIS A 119 -3.84 5.09 -21.67
CA HIS A 119 -4.07 5.73 -22.97
C HIS A 119 -2.82 6.44 -23.49
N HIS A 120 -2.30 5.90 -24.59
CA HIS A 120 -1.18 6.38 -25.43
C HIS A 120 0.25 5.89 -25.08
N ASP A 121 0.47 4.58 -25.12
CA ASP A 121 1.58 4.04 -25.94
C ASP A 121 1.28 2.59 -26.37
N SER A 122 0.46 2.45 -27.42
CA SER A 122 0.20 1.17 -28.10
C SER A 122 1.44 0.55 -28.77
N SER A 123 2.63 1.15 -28.61
CA SER A 123 3.88 0.63 -29.14
C SER A 123 4.71 -0.19 -28.13
N ARG A 124 4.44 -0.09 -26.82
CA ARG A 124 5.12 -0.92 -25.79
C ARG A 124 4.41 -2.24 -25.46
N SER A 125 3.11 -2.34 -25.74
CA SER A 125 2.34 -3.59 -25.62
C SER A 125 2.75 -4.69 -26.62
N LEU A 126 3.59 -4.35 -27.60
CA LEU A 126 4.15 -5.30 -28.56
C LEU A 126 5.46 -5.95 -28.11
N GLN A 127 6.10 -5.49 -27.01
CA GLN A 127 7.33 -6.12 -26.48
C GLN A 127 7.08 -7.13 -25.35
N LEU A 128 5.91 -7.12 -24.70
CA LEU A 128 5.54 -8.18 -23.76
C LEU A 128 4.95 -9.43 -24.45
N LYS A 129 4.66 -9.34 -25.76
CA LYS A 129 4.19 -10.45 -26.60
C LYS A 129 5.32 -11.25 -27.26
N THR A 130 6.58 -10.83 -27.10
CA THR A 130 7.74 -11.46 -27.75
C THR A 130 8.59 -12.33 -26.81
N LEU A 131 8.01 -12.87 -25.74
CA LEU A 131 8.59 -14.03 -25.05
C LEU A 131 8.12 -15.30 -25.77
N PRO A 132 8.99 -16.07 -26.45
CA PRO A 132 8.57 -17.18 -27.33
C PRO A 132 7.94 -18.40 -26.64
N ASN A 133 7.63 -18.35 -25.34
CA ASN A 133 7.05 -19.49 -24.60
C ASN A 133 5.90 -19.12 -23.64
N TYR A 134 5.36 -17.91 -23.69
CA TYR A 134 4.24 -17.51 -22.82
C TYR A 134 2.85 -18.03 -23.28
N SER A 135 2.75 -18.66 -24.45
CA SER A 135 1.44 -18.91 -25.10
C SER A 135 1.04 -20.37 -25.34
N LYS A 136 1.73 -21.39 -24.78
CA LYS A 136 1.42 -22.80 -25.10
C LYS A 136 0.84 -23.69 -23.99
N HIS A 137 0.69 -23.22 -22.75
CA HIS A 137 0.15 -24.07 -21.67
C HIS A 137 -0.99 -23.49 -20.81
N PHE A 138 -1.54 -22.32 -21.14
CA PHE A 138 -2.76 -21.86 -20.48
C PHE A 138 -3.97 -22.03 -21.39
N VAL A 139 -4.65 -23.17 -21.20
CA VAL A 139 -6.05 -23.37 -21.57
C VAL A 139 -6.85 -22.18 -21.03
N HIS A 140 -7.71 -21.60 -21.87
CA HIS A 140 -8.67 -20.55 -21.55
C HIS A 140 -9.38 -20.82 -20.21
N PRO A 141 -9.29 -19.91 -19.22
CA PRO A 141 -10.22 -19.90 -18.11
C PRO A 141 -11.36 -18.93 -18.44
N SER A 142 -12.57 -19.48 -18.46
CA SER A 142 -13.84 -18.77 -18.35
C SER A 142 -13.84 -17.72 -17.23
N GLU A 143 -14.70 -16.71 -17.35
CA GLU A 143 -14.83 -15.42 -16.63
C GLU A 143 -14.92 -15.43 -15.08
N GLN A 144 -14.09 -16.19 -14.35
CA GLN A 144 -14.08 -16.21 -12.87
C GLN A 144 -12.67 -16.14 -12.24
N GLN A 145 -11.61 -15.90 -13.02
CA GLN A 145 -10.23 -16.04 -12.54
C GLN A 145 -9.35 -14.79 -12.74
N ASN A 146 -9.87 -13.63 -12.35
CA ASN A 146 -9.14 -12.35 -12.37
C ASN A 146 -8.88 -11.77 -10.96
N ALA A 147 -8.81 -12.63 -9.95
CA ALA A 147 -8.18 -12.28 -8.68
C ALA A 147 -6.67 -12.52 -8.82
N ALA A 148 -5.93 -11.50 -9.29
CA ALA A 148 -4.50 -11.45 -9.00
C ALA A 148 -4.34 -11.69 -7.49
N ASN A 149 -3.56 -12.68 -7.08
CA ASN A 149 -3.60 -13.23 -5.73
C ASN A 149 -3.17 -12.18 -4.69
N PHE A 150 -4.13 -11.42 -4.14
CA PHE A 150 -3.90 -10.33 -3.18
C PHE A 150 -3.58 -10.83 -1.75
N ARG A 151 -3.43 -12.15 -1.61
CA ARG A 151 -3.17 -12.79 -0.33
C ARG A 151 -1.70 -12.67 0.05
N MET A 152 -1.47 -12.53 1.35
CA MET A 152 -0.15 -12.55 1.95
C MET A 152 -0.17 -13.48 3.16
N GLU A 153 0.94 -14.18 3.38
CA GLU A 153 1.21 -14.81 4.65
C GLU A 153 1.81 -13.77 5.59
N VAL A 154 1.22 -13.60 6.77
CA VAL A 154 1.73 -12.74 7.84
C VAL A 154 2.09 -13.61 9.03
N ARG A 155 3.32 -13.48 9.50
CA ARG A 155 3.82 -14.12 10.71
C ARG A 155 4.20 -13.04 11.72
N LEU A 156 3.62 -13.10 12.93
CA LEU A 156 4.04 -12.25 14.05
C LEU A 156 5.05 -13.03 14.90
N LEU A 157 6.13 -12.37 15.30
CA LEU A 157 7.19 -12.99 16.07
C LEU A 157 7.55 -12.17 17.30
N TYR A 158 7.75 -12.87 18.42
CA TYR A 158 8.26 -12.34 19.67
C TYR A 158 9.64 -12.93 19.96
N GLN A 159 10.69 -12.09 20.01
CA GLN A 159 12.08 -12.56 20.20
C GLN A 159 12.43 -13.72 19.23
N GLY A 160 12.07 -13.56 17.95
CA GLY A 160 12.29 -14.55 16.90
C GLY A 160 11.37 -15.77 16.92
N GLN A 161 10.52 -15.95 17.94
CA GLN A 161 9.56 -17.06 18.00
C GLN A 161 8.24 -16.66 17.34
N THR A 162 7.71 -17.49 16.43
CA THR A 162 6.42 -17.20 15.79
C THR A 162 5.28 -17.40 16.77
N VAL A 163 4.52 -16.35 17.02
CA VAL A 163 3.34 -16.34 17.92
C VAL A 163 2.02 -16.28 17.15
N THR A 164 2.04 -15.92 15.88
CA THR A 164 0.87 -15.93 15.00
C THR A 164 1.32 -16.20 13.58
N LYS A 165 0.56 -16.99 12.84
CA LYS A 165 0.73 -17.22 11.41
C LYS A 165 -0.64 -17.24 10.73
N VAL A 166 -0.86 -16.35 9.78
CA VAL A 166 -2.13 -16.22 9.06
C VAL A 166 -1.88 -16.00 7.58
N ILE A 167 -2.70 -16.61 6.73
CA ILE A 167 -2.83 -16.23 5.32
C ILE A 167 -4.03 -15.30 5.23
N THR A 168 -3.84 -14.11 4.66
CA THR A 168 -4.92 -13.14 4.56
C THR A 168 -5.98 -13.59 3.58
N GLU A 169 -7.24 -13.38 3.93
CA GLU A 169 -8.39 -13.74 3.11
C GLU A 169 -9.06 -12.51 2.46
N SER A 170 -8.82 -11.34 3.04
CA SER A 170 -9.42 -10.09 2.57
C SER A 170 -8.65 -9.47 1.40
N LEU A 171 -9.39 -8.94 0.43
CA LEU A 171 -8.87 -8.17 -0.70
C LEU A 171 -8.42 -6.76 -0.28
N ASP A 172 -8.96 -6.24 0.82
CA ASP A 172 -8.56 -4.94 1.39
C ASP A 172 -7.25 -5.04 2.20
N GLY A 173 -6.65 -6.24 2.25
CA GLY A 173 -5.43 -6.52 2.99
C GLY A 173 -5.67 -6.80 4.48
N CYS A 174 -4.73 -6.42 5.33
CA CYS A 174 -4.82 -6.67 6.77
C CYS A 174 -4.25 -5.54 7.63
N PHE A 175 -4.88 -5.32 8.79
CA PHE A 175 -4.31 -4.56 9.88
C PHE A 175 -3.49 -5.46 10.80
N ILE A 176 -2.34 -4.96 11.26
CA ILE A 176 -1.60 -5.53 12.40
C ILE A 176 -1.62 -4.49 13.52
N LEU A 177 -2.33 -4.76 14.61
CA LEU A 177 -2.64 -3.76 15.65
C LEU A 177 -2.81 -4.38 17.05
N GLN A 178 -2.80 -3.54 18.10
CA GLN A 178 -3.16 -3.96 19.47
C GLN A 178 -4.60 -3.59 19.84
N GLY A 179 -5.12 -2.49 19.27
CA GLY A 179 -6.38 -1.88 19.68
C GLY A 179 -7.46 -2.03 18.61
N HIS A 180 -8.01 -0.90 18.19
CA HIS A 180 -9.05 -0.87 17.18
C HIS A 180 -8.54 -0.27 15.87
N VAL A 181 -9.15 -0.72 14.78
CA VAL A 181 -8.88 -0.21 13.45
C VAL A 181 -9.09 1.31 13.43
N PRO A 182 -8.12 2.09 12.93
CA PRO A 182 -8.16 3.56 12.95
C PRO A 182 -9.12 4.16 11.92
N LEU A 183 -10.07 3.38 11.40
CA LEU A 183 -11.06 3.85 10.46
C LEU A 183 -12.09 4.69 11.23
N GLY A 184 -12.13 5.99 10.93
CA GLY A 184 -13.26 6.81 11.37
C GLY A 184 -14.56 6.21 10.83
N ASN A 185 -15.58 6.12 11.68
CA ASN A 185 -16.97 5.77 11.42
C ASN A 185 -17.23 5.09 10.04
N GLU A 186 -17.50 3.77 10.03
CA GLU A 186 -17.76 2.94 8.83
C GLU A 186 -18.77 3.56 7.85
N GLN A 187 -19.71 4.36 8.39
CA GLN A 187 -20.62 5.15 7.57
C GLN A 187 -19.85 5.98 6.53
N ILE A 188 -18.69 6.56 6.87
CA ILE A 188 -17.89 7.50 6.06
C ILE A 188 -17.14 6.81 4.91
N TYR A 189 -16.47 5.69 5.17
CA TYR A 189 -15.54 5.06 4.21
C TYR A 189 -16.10 3.79 3.56
N GLY A 190 -17.29 3.34 3.97
CA GLY A 190 -17.75 1.99 3.71
C GLY A 190 -17.10 1.00 4.67
N PRO A 191 -17.59 -0.25 4.73
CA PRO A 191 -16.92 -1.31 5.48
C PRO A 191 -15.53 -1.52 4.88
N CYS A 192 -14.48 -1.31 5.65
CA CYS A 192 -13.18 -1.85 5.30
C CYS A 192 -13.19 -3.29 5.75
N SER A 193 -13.11 -4.21 4.80
CA SER A 193 -13.09 -5.64 5.09
C SER A 193 -11.68 -6.13 5.41
N ALA A 194 -10.70 -5.22 5.59
CA ALA A 194 -9.33 -5.59 5.88
C ALA A 194 -9.29 -6.44 7.16
N GLN A 195 -8.65 -7.58 7.04
CA GLN A 195 -8.57 -8.55 8.11
C GLN A 195 -7.78 -7.98 9.29
N GLN A 196 -8.26 -8.16 10.51
CA GLN A 196 -7.58 -7.65 11.69
C GLN A 196 -6.72 -8.76 12.31
N LEU A 197 -5.43 -8.48 12.47
CA LEU A 197 -4.47 -9.33 13.17
C LEU A 197 -4.05 -8.60 14.44
N SER A 198 -4.50 -9.14 15.58
CA SER A 198 -4.12 -8.61 16.89
C SER A 198 -2.78 -9.19 17.34
N PHE A 199 -1.94 -8.36 17.95
CA PHE A 199 -0.77 -8.86 18.66
C PHE A 199 -1.20 -9.74 19.85
N PRO A 200 -0.70 -10.99 19.97
CA PRO A 200 -0.98 -11.83 21.13
C PRO A 200 -0.42 -11.24 22.42
N SER A 201 -0.99 -11.58 23.57
CA SER A 201 -0.40 -11.18 24.86
C SER A 201 1.02 -11.75 25.00
N PRO A 202 2.04 -10.95 25.33
CA PRO A 202 3.40 -11.45 25.58
C PRO A 202 3.47 -12.53 26.66
N GLY A 203 2.56 -12.49 27.66
CA GLY A 203 2.48 -13.50 28.71
C GLY A 203 2.01 -14.88 28.22
N SER A 204 1.50 -14.97 26.99
CA SER A 204 1.18 -16.27 26.37
C SER A 204 2.38 -16.90 25.65
N ALA A 205 3.44 -16.13 25.41
CA ALA A 205 4.70 -16.64 24.89
C ALA A 205 5.61 -17.05 26.06
N ALA A 206 6.44 -18.08 25.87
CA ALA A 206 7.41 -18.56 26.87
C ALA A 206 8.61 -17.59 26.99
N LEU A 207 8.32 -16.36 27.42
CA LEU A 207 9.27 -15.25 27.55
C LEU A 207 9.55 -14.93 29.03
N PRO A 208 10.77 -14.45 29.35
CA PRO A 208 11.06 -13.85 30.65
C PRO A 208 10.12 -12.68 31.00
N ASP A 209 9.74 -12.57 32.28
CA ASP A 209 8.78 -11.55 32.77
C ASP A 209 9.21 -10.11 32.41
N CYS A 210 10.50 -9.80 32.56
CA CYS A 210 11.03 -8.48 32.22
C CYS A 210 10.84 -8.11 30.73
N LEU A 211 10.93 -9.09 29.83
CA LEU A 211 10.71 -8.89 28.40
C LEU A 211 9.21 -8.76 28.10
N ALA A 212 8.37 -9.57 28.75
CA ALA A 212 6.92 -9.47 28.62
C ALA A 212 6.41 -8.09 29.08
N GLU A 213 6.94 -7.55 30.18
CA GLU A 213 6.64 -6.19 30.65
C GLU A 213 7.08 -5.11 29.66
N ALA A 214 8.30 -5.22 29.12
CA ALA A 214 8.80 -4.29 28.11
C ALA A 214 7.92 -4.30 26.84
N MET A 215 7.51 -5.48 26.38
CA MET A 215 6.58 -5.63 25.26
C MET A 215 5.21 -5.03 25.55
N ASN A 216 4.65 -5.27 26.73
CA ASN A 216 3.35 -4.68 27.11
C ASN A 216 3.39 -3.15 27.10
N ARG A 217 4.48 -2.55 27.56
CA ARG A 217 4.71 -1.09 27.46
C ARG A 217 4.82 -0.61 26.01
N LEU A 218 5.34 -1.43 25.11
CA LEU A 218 5.43 -1.09 23.70
C LEU A 218 4.07 -1.23 22.97
N LEU A 219 3.32 -2.30 23.27
CA LEU A 219 2.04 -2.62 22.63
C LEU A 219 0.99 -1.51 22.79
N CYS A 220 1.00 -0.77 23.91
CA CYS A 220 0.10 0.38 24.08
C CYS A 220 0.32 1.50 23.05
N HIS A 221 1.52 1.57 22.46
CA HIS A 221 1.81 2.52 21.39
C HIS A 221 1.41 2.00 19.99
N LEU A 222 0.97 0.74 19.87
CA LEU A 222 0.61 0.05 18.63
C LEU A 222 -0.89 -0.09 18.41
N GLU A 223 -1.73 0.58 19.19
CA GLU A 223 -3.21 0.48 19.15
C GLU A 223 -3.81 0.61 17.75
N ARG A 224 -3.39 1.64 17.00
CA ARG A 224 -3.86 1.91 15.62
C ARG A 224 -3.11 1.11 14.54
N GLY A 225 -2.00 0.48 14.92
CA GLY A 225 -1.21 -0.42 14.09
C GLY A 225 -0.75 0.10 12.72
N VAL A 226 -0.64 -0.85 11.79
CA VAL A 226 -0.32 -0.66 10.38
C VAL A 226 -1.35 -1.37 9.50
N LEU A 227 -1.62 -0.83 8.30
CA LEU A 227 -2.40 -1.49 7.25
C LEU A 227 -1.46 -1.95 6.15
N LEU A 228 -1.52 -3.22 5.78
CA LEU A 228 -0.83 -3.83 4.65
C LEU A 228 -1.86 -4.21 3.58
N TRP A 229 -1.54 -4.05 2.31
CA TRP A 229 -2.37 -4.54 1.21
C TRP A 229 -1.53 -4.81 -0.04
N VAL A 230 -2.06 -5.66 -0.90
CA VAL A 230 -1.50 -5.93 -2.23
C VAL A 230 -2.38 -5.18 -3.24
N ALA A 231 -1.75 -4.54 -4.22
CA ALA A 231 -2.39 -3.95 -5.38
C ALA A 231 -1.70 -4.46 -6.66
N PRO A 232 -2.27 -4.25 -7.85
CA PRO A 232 -1.70 -4.78 -9.10
C PRO A 232 -0.24 -4.40 -9.35
N ASP A 233 0.19 -3.23 -8.89
CA ASP A 233 1.53 -2.68 -9.12
C ASP A 233 2.49 -2.92 -7.96
N GLY A 234 2.04 -3.44 -6.81
CA GLY A 234 2.90 -3.52 -5.63
C GLY A 234 2.27 -4.02 -4.35
N VAL A 235 3.11 -4.12 -3.31
CA VAL A 235 2.71 -4.33 -1.92
C VAL A 235 2.92 -3.03 -1.16
N PHE A 236 1.94 -2.64 -0.37
CA PHE A 236 1.89 -1.34 0.27
C PHE A 236 1.65 -1.45 1.77
N ILE A 237 2.13 -0.44 2.48
CA ILE A 237 1.87 -0.27 3.91
C ILE A 237 1.52 1.17 4.26
N LYS A 238 0.74 1.33 5.32
CA LYS A 238 0.48 2.61 5.96
C LYS A 238 0.50 2.49 7.48
N ARG A 239 1.32 3.31 8.14
CA ARG A 239 1.46 3.34 9.60
C ARG A 239 0.50 4.33 10.25
N PHE A 240 -0.22 3.89 11.28
CA PHE A 240 -1.16 4.74 12.04
C PHE A 240 -0.83 4.85 13.53
N CYS A 241 -0.12 3.87 14.09
CA CYS A 241 0.30 3.80 15.49
C CYS A 241 1.23 4.96 15.91
N GLN A 242 1.30 5.20 17.22
CA GLN A 242 2.23 6.15 17.83
C GLN A 242 3.65 5.57 17.88
N GLY A 243 3.75 4.27 18.18
CA GLY A 243 4.99 3.51 18.20
C GLY A 243 5.70 3.58 16.84
N ARG A 244 7.02 3.67 16.87
CA ARG A 244 7.85 3.66 15.66
C ARG A 244 7.76 2.28 15.02
N VAL A 245 7.70 2.24 13.69
CA VAL A 245 7.78 1.00 12.93
C VAL A 245 8.88 1.18 11.91
N TYR A 246 9.75 0.20 11.87
CA TYR A 246 10.87 0.13 10.95
C TYR A 246 10.70 -1.09 10.04
N TRP A 247 11.38 -1.12 8.89
CA TRP A 247 11.19 -2.20 7.94
C TRP A 247 12.44 -2.54 7.12
N SER A 248 12.42 -3.74 6.54
CA SER A 248 13.35 -4.20 5.52
C SER A 248 12.54 -4.90 4.41
N GLY A 249 13.03 -4.85 3.18
CA GLY A 249 12.34 -5.45 2.04
C GLY A 249 12.88 -4.97 0.70
N PRO A 250 12.23 -5.35 -0.42
CA PRO A 250 12.74 -5.11 -1.77
C PRO A 250 12.97 -3.65 -2.14
N LEU A 251 12.13 -2.75 -1.63
CA LEU A 251 12.26 -1.30 -1.86
C LEU A 251 12.85 -0.53 -0.67
N ALA A 252 13.41 -1.24 0.32
CA ALA A 252 14.05 -0.59 1.46
C ALA A 252 15.30 0.17 0.99
N GLN A 253 15.44 1.42 1.45
CA GLN A 253 16.56 2.27 1.04
C GLN A 253 17.89 1.77 1.61
N HIS A 254 17.84 1.18 2.80
CA HIS A 254 19.02 0.78 3.55
C HIS A 254 18.94 -0.68 3.97
N ALA A 255 20.05 -1.39 3.84
CA ALA A 255 20.20 -2.76 4.33
C ALA A 255 20.91 -2.82 5.70
N ASP A 256 21.66 -1.77 6.04
CA ASP A 256 22.63 -1.72 7.14
C ASP A 256 22.29 -0.67 8.22
N ARG A 257 21.21 0.10 8.03
CA ARG A 257 20.76 1.12 8.97
C ARG A 257 19.23 1.22 8.94
N PRO A 258 18.61 1.88 9.94
CA PRO A 258 17.18 1.79 10.12
C PRO A 258 16.34 2.44 8.99
N ASN A 259 15.33 1.75 8.48
CA ASN A 259 14.33 2.33 7.58
C ASN A 259 13.03 2.59 8.34
N LYS A 260 12.79 3.83 8.76
CA LYS A 260 11.59 4.19 9.52
C LYS A 260 10.40 4.42 8.60
N LEU A 261 9.24 3.88 8.96
CA LEU A 261 7.97 4.22 8.32
C LEU A 261 7.41 5.53 8.85
N GLU A 262 7.14 6.45 7.92
CA GLU A 262 6.48 7.71 8.24
C GLU A 262 5.00 7.50 8.55
N ARG A 263 4.54 8.21 9.57
CA ARG A 263 3.17 8.07 10.07
C ARG A 263 2.19 8.70 9.09
N GLU A 264 1.08 8.02 8.84
CA GLU A 264 0.01 8.43 7.92
C GLU A 264 0.44 8.65 6.47
N LYS A 265 1.65 8.21 6.10
CA LYS A 265 2.16 8.17 4.73
C LYS A 265 2.05 6.74 4.19
N THR A 266 1.54 6.62 2.96
CA THR A 266 1.57 5.34 2.23
C THR A 266 2.99 5.09 1.72
N CYS A 267 3.49 3.88 1.92
CA CYS A 267 4.81 3.44 1.47
C CYS A 267 4.67 2.18 0.62
N LYS A 268 5.33 2.16 -0.54
CA LYS A 268 5.42 0.99 -1.41
C LYS A 268 6.59 0.13 -0.93
N LEU A 269 6.30 -1.12 -0.55
CA LEU A 269 7.27 -2.07 -0.01
C LEU A 269 7.89 -2.95 -1.09
N MET A 270 7.11 -3.22 -2.14
CA MET A 270 7.50 -4.02 -3.29
C MET A 270 6.89 -3.45 -4.57
N ASP A 271 7.67 -3.43 -5.64
CA ASP A 271 7.22 -3.08 -6.99
C ASP A 271 7.10 -4.34 -7.85
N VAL A 272 5.88 -4.65 -8.29
CA VAL A 272 5.61 -5.88 -9.05
C VAL A 272 6.32 -5.88 -10.41
N PRO A 273 6.31 -4.80 -11.22
CA PRO A 273 7.08 -4.76 -12.47
C PRO A 273 8.58 -5.03 -12.27
N SER A 274 9.19 -4.40 -11.26
CA SER A 274 10.61 -4.61 -10.94
C SER A 274 10.90 -6.04 -10.50
N PHE A 275 10.03 -6.63 -9.67
CA PHE A 275 10.13 -8.03 -9.26
C PHE A 275 10.07 -8.98 -10.46
N LEU A 276 9.11 -8.79 -11.37
CA LEU A 276 8.96 -9.62 -12.57
C LEU A 276 10.15 -9.51 -13.53
N ASN A 277 10.68 -8.29 -13.72
CA ASN A 277 11.88 -8.08 -14.53
C ASN A 277 13.10 -8.77 -13.92
N ALA A 278 13.31 -8.63 -12.61
CA ALA A 278 14.39 -9.31 -11.90
C ALA A 278 14.23 -10.85 -11.96
N LEU A 279 13.00 -11.35 -11.87
CA LEU A 279 12.69 -12.77 -12.04
C LEU A 279 13.07 -13.26 -13.44
N GLN A 280 12.69 -12.54 -14.50
CA GLN A 280 13.05 -12.88 -15.87
C GLN A 280 14.57 -12.89 -16.09
N ASN A 281 15.27 -11.91 -15.52
CA ASN A 281 16.73 -11.86 -15.60
C ASN A 281 17.37 -13.06 -14.90
N SER A 282 16.91 -13.39 -13.69
CA SER A 282 17.35 -14.58 -12.95
C SER A 282 17.13 -15.88 -13.75
N LEU A 283 15.98 -16.02 -14.44
CA LEU A 283 15.68 -17.17 -15.30
C LEU A 283 16.64 -17.30 -16.49
N GLN A 284 17.18 -16.19 -17.00
CA GLN A 284 18.19 -16.19 -18.05
C GLN A 284 19.61 -16.37 -17.52
N GLY A 285 19.78 -16.68 -16.22
CA GLY A 285 21.08 -16.74 -15.55
C GLY A 285 21.72 -15.36 -15.36
N LYS A 286 20.96 -14.28 -15.57
CA LYS A 286 21.42 -12.89 -15.45
C LYS A 286 21.03 -12.35 -14.08
N GLY A 287 21.82 -12.64 -13.07
CA GLY A 287 21.67 -12.06 -11.74
C GLY A 287 20.87 -12.90 -10.75
N PRO A 288 20.69 -12.38 -9.52
CA PRO A 288 20.16 -13.15 -8.41
C PRO A 288 18.64 -13.32 -8.49
N THR A 289 18.14 -14.32 -7.78
CA THR A 289 16.71 -14.48 -7.51
C THR A 289 16.16 -13.24 -6.80
N PRO A 290 15.02 -12.67 -7.25
CA PRO A 290 14.47 -11.48 -6.62
C PRO A 290 13.98 -11.77 -5.19
N SER A 291 14.30 -10.87 -4.27
CA SER A 291 13.75 -10.90 -2.92
C SER A 291 12.28 -10.52 -2.92
N HIS A 292 11.51 -11.15 -2.03
CA HIS A 292 10.09 -10.88 -1.81
C HIS A 292 9.70 -10.83 -0.33
N GLU A 293 10.65 -11.07 0.57
CA GLU A 293 10.38 -11.05 2.01
C GLU A 293 10.36 -9.60 2.50
N ILE A 294 9.34 -9.29 3.30
CA ILE A 294 9.16 -8.00 3.94
C ILE A 294 9.19 -8.25 5.46
N GLU A 295 10.01 -7.49 6.16
CA GLU A 295 10.17 -7.57 7.61
C GLU A 295 9.80 -6.23 8.23
N LEU A 296 8.95 -6.25 9.25
CA LEU A 296 8.54 -5.09 10.03
C LEU A 296 9.03 -5.26 11.47
N CYS A 297 9.63 -4.22 12.04
CA CYS A 297 10.06 -4.16 13.43
C CYS A 297 9.29 -3.06 14.15
N PHE A 298 8.67 -3.40 15.28
CA PHE A 298 7.84 -2.46 16.04
C PHE A 298 8.60 -2.02 17.28
N GLY A 299 8.72 -0.70 17.48
CA GLY A 299 9.31 -0.10 18.69
C GLY A 299 10.83 0.06 18.69
N GLU A 300 11.53 -0.75 17.92
CA GLU A 300 13.00 -0.78 17.87
C GLU A 300 13.53 -0.42 16.48
N GLU A 301 14.74 0.14 16.44
CA GLU A 301 15.41 0.46 15.18
C GLU A 301 15.75 -0.80 14.39
N TYR A 302 15.51 -0.76 13.07
CA TYR A 302 15.71 -1.89 12.18
C TYR A 302 15.82 -1.47 10.70
N PRO A 303 16.70 -2.09 9.88
CA PRO A 303 17.80 -2.97 10.24
C PRO A 303 18.77 -2.35 11.26
N ASP A 304 19.39 -3.22 12.05
CA ASP A 304 20.41 -2.86 13.02
C ASP A 304 21.55 -3.88 12.90
N PRO A 305 22.75 -3.48 12.44
CA PRO A 305 23.85 -4.40 12.19
C PRO A 305 24.42 -5.01 13.47
N ASN A 306 24.16 -4.39 14.63
CA ASN A 306 24.69 -4.84 15.92
C ASN A 306 23.72 -5.76 16.67
N VAL A 307 22.44 -5.75 16.31
CA VAL A 307 21.40 -6.52 17.00
C VAL A 307 20.72 -7.47 16.02
N PRO A 308 20.90 -8.80 16.16
CA PRO A 308 20.27 -9.77 15.28
C PRO A 308 18.74 -9.69 15.35
N LYS A 309 18.06 -9.93 14.23
CA LYS A 309 16.58 -9.85 14.15
C LYS A 309 15.86 -10.77 15.14
N THR A 310 16.47 -11.89 15.52
CA THR A 310 15.93 -12.82 16.52
C THR A 310 15.88 -12.23 17.93
N ARG A 311 16.61 -11.13 18.20
CA ARG A 311 16.57 -10.43 19.49
C ARG A 311 15.61 -9.25 19.53
N LYS A 312 14.98 -8.91 18.40
CA LYS A 312 13.97 -7.85 18.36
C LYS A 312 12.71 -8.34 19.07
N LEU A 313 12.12 -7.48 19.89
CA LEU A 313 10.96 -7.78 20.70
C LEU A 313 9.79 -8.16 19.81
N ILE A 314 9.32 -7.25 18.95
CA ILE A 314 8.11 -7.46 18.17
C ILE A 314 8.42 -7.30 16.68
N MET A 315 8.27 -8.39 15.93
CA MET A 315 8.49 -8.43 14.48
C MET A 315 7.24 -8.93 13.76
N ALA A 316 7.07 -8.52 12.51
CA ALA A 316 6.16 -9.19 11.57
C ALA A 316 6.90 -9.51 10.27
N HIS A 317 6.78 -10.74 9.80
CA HIS A 317 7.25 -11.17 8.48
C HIS A 317 6.04 -11.26 7.55
N VAL A 318 6.16 -10.66 6.38
CA VAL A 318 5.09 -10.60 5.37
C VAL A 318 5.62 -11.21 4.07
N LEU A 319 4.92 -12.23 3.58
CA LEU A 319 5.22 -12.90 2.33
C LEU A 319 4.04 -12.73 1.35
N PRO A 320 4.20 -11.97 0.27
CA PRO A 320 3.19 -11.88 -0.79
C PRO A 320 3.10 -13.22 -1.53
N LEU A 321 1.94 -13.89 -1.46
CA LEU A 321 1.84 -15.27 -1.94
C LEU A 321 1.98 -15.38 -3.46
N PHE A 322 1.60 -14.35 -4.22
CA PHE A 322 1.85 -14.33 -5.67
C PHE A 322 3.34 -14.45 -5.99
N ALA A 323 4.23 -13.85 -5.20
CA ALA A 323 5.67 -13.89 -5.44
C ALA A 323 6.24 -15.28 -5.12
N VAL A 324 5.77 -15.90 -4.03
CA VAL A 324 6.12 -17.27 -3.65
C VAL A 324 5.69 -18.26 -4.73
N GLU A 325 4.44 -18.18 -5.18
CA GLU A 325 3.87 -19.07 -6.20
C GLU A 325 4.62 -18.95 -7.53
N LEU A 326 4.97 -17.73 -7.94
CA LEU A 326 5.80 -17.50 -9.12
C LEU A 326 7.16 -18.19 -8.97
N LEU A 327 7.91 -17.89 -7.90
CA LEU A 327 9.24 -18.48 -7.67
C LEU A 327 9.23 -20.03 -7.60
N GLN A 328 8.20 -20.61 -6.98
CA GLN A 328 8.04 -22.06 -6.89
C GLN A 328 7.80 -22.72 -8.25
N ARG A 329 6.89 -22.17 -9.07
CA ARG A 329 6.64 -22.68 -10.43
C ARG A 329 7.92 -22.73 -11.25
N PHE A 330 8.83 -21.78 -11.02
CA PHE A 330 10.11 -21.75 -11.72
C PHE A 330 11.15 -22.74 -11.16
N SER A 331 11.17 -22.96 -9.85
CA SER A 331 12.06 -23.99 -9.25
C SER A 331 11.71 -25.41 -9.74
N LEU A 332 10.41 -25.69 -9.94
CA LEU A 332 9.93 -26.95 -10.52
C LEU A 332 10.31 -27.09 -12.01
N GLY A 333 10.14 -26.03 -12.82
CA GLY A 333 10.49 -26.06 -14.25
C GLY A 333 11.98 -26.33 -14.53
N GLN A 334 12.90 -25.85 -13.68
CA GLN A 334 14.33 -26.16 -13.81
C GLN A 334 14.65 -27.64 -13.51
N THR A 335 13.82 -28.32 -12.72
CA THR A 335 14.02 -29.74 -12.36
C THR A 335 13.62 -30.64 -13.53
N GLU A 336 12.53 -30.31 -14.23
CA GLU A 336 12.06 -31.07 -15.40
C GLU A 336 12.97 -30.91 -16.62
N GLU A 337 13.48 -29.70 -16.91
CA GLU A 337 14.45 -29.48 -18.00
C GLU A 337 15.81 -30.16 -17.72
N LYS A 338 16.26 -30.18 -16.47
CA LYS A 338 17.46 -30.97 -16.09
C LYS A 338 17.22 -32.46 -16.26
N HIS A 339 16.06 -32.98 -15.89
CA HIS A 339 15.76 -34.40 -16.05
C HIS A 339 15.68 -34.82 -17.53
N GLN A 340 15.10 -33.99 -18.40
CA GLN A 340 15.07 -34.24 -19.84
C GLN A 340 16.47 -34.18 -20.48
N ASN A 341 17.31 -33.22 -20.09
CA ASN A 341 18.69 -33.09 -20.56
C ASN A 341 19.62 -34.23 -20.09
N LEU A 342 19.39 -34.80 -18.90
CA LEU A 342 20.11 -36.01 -18.47
C LEU A 342 19.66 -37.26 -19.23
N THR A 343 18.36 -37.39 -19.57
CA THR A 343 17.86 -38.55 -20.33
C THR A 343 18.21 -38.51 -21.82
N SER A 344 18.41 -37.32 -22.42
CA SER A 344 18.86 -37.17 -23.80
C SER A 344 20.36 -37.43 -23.96
N ASN A 345 21.20 -37.04 -22.99
CA ASN A 345 22.63 -37.34 -23.01
C ASN A 345 22.97 -38.81 -22.76
N ALA A 346 22.07 -39.58 -22.14
CA ALA A 346 22.27 -41.03 -21.93
C ALA A 346 22.00 -41.88 -23.20
N LYS A 347 21.32 -41.32 -24.22
CA LYS A 347 21.02 -42.01 -25.49
C LYS A 347 22.01 -41.74 -26.63
N GLY A 348 23.02 -40.88 -26.41
CA GLY A 348 24.00 -40.48 -27.43
C GLY A 348 25.35 -41.21 -27.40
N LYS A 349 25.56 -42.20 -26.53
CA LYS A 349 26.78 -43.02 -26.50
C LYS A 349 26.47 -44.48 -26.83
N LYS A 350 26.22 -44.76 -28.10
CA LYS A 350 26.48 -46.05 -28.75
C LYS A 350 26.58 -45.79 -30.25
N ILE A 351 27.59 -46.43 -30.87
CA ILE A 351 28.05 -46.31 -32.25
C ILE A 351 29.06 -45.14 -32.36
N ASP A 352 30.35 -45.31 -32.61
CA ASP A 352 31.12 -46.41 -33.24
C ASP A 352 32.10 -47.15 -32.32
#